data_AF-A0A660Q5E5-F1
#
_entry.id   AF-A0A660Q5E5-F1
#
_cell.length_a   1.000
_cell.length_b   1.000
_cell.length_c   1.000
_cell.angle_alpha   90.00
_cell.angle_beta   90.00
_cell.angle_gamma   90.00
#
_symmetry.space_group_name_H-M   'P 1'
#
loop_
_entity.id
_entity.type
_entity.pdbx_description
1 polymer ?
#
loop_
_entity_poly.entity_id
_entity_poly.type
_entity_poly.pdbx_seq_one_letter_code
_entity_poly.pdbx_strand_id
1 'polypeptide(L)'
;MSITKGNQGGNMKKVLIVMFLMAFAAPSFALTGVSFGIKGGLLTDYDQPSFSAPGEDNTNMALGGLTVKFTSLPMVNVIVSGEYAWKTNSFTSYDETIDLKTHDLLFSASAVYPFELPFATPYLGGGLATHSIGFDLDYPASWALADEAEAFSTTETRMGYHLIAGFDVGLPTLPLKLNAEYRLNWIDMPEETAKVNSFALGLLFSLP
;
A
#
# COMPACT_ATOMS: atom_id res chain seq x y z
N MET A 1 10.83 -33.08 -40.64
CA MET A 1 10.12 -32.82 -39.38
C MET A 1 10.22 -31.31 -39.13
N SER A 2 9.17 -30.55 -39.46
CA SER A 2 9.16 -29.08 -39.34
C SER A 2 8.29 -28.71 -38.15
N ILE A 3 8.87 -28.03 -37.16
CA ILE A 3 8.16 -27.57 -35.96
C ILE A 3 7.63 -26.17 -36.28
N THR A 4 6.32 -26.09 -36.50
CA THR A 4 5.57 -24.84 -36.58
C THR A 4 5.59 -24.16 -35.21
N LYS A 5 6.40 -23.09 -35.06
CA LYS A 5 6.33 -22.19 -33.91
C LYS A 5 4.96 -21.50 -33.89
N GLY A 6 4.09 -21.94 -32.99
CA GLY A 6 2.78 -21.35 -32.75
C GLY A 6 2.92 -19.90 -32.30
N ASN A 7 2.34 -18.99 -33.07
CA ASN A 7 2.27 -17.56 -32.83
C ASN A 7 1.29 -17.24 -31.67
N GLN A 8 1.62 -17.64 -30.44
CA GLN A 8 0.74 -17.45 -29.28
C GLN A 8 0.78 -16.03 -28.71
N GLY A 9 1.85 -15.26 -28.95
CA GLY A 9 1.98 -13.89 -28.43
C GLY A 9 1.05 -12.87 -29.10
N GLY A 10 0.69 -13.08 -30.37
CA GLY A 10 -0.20 -12.17 -31.11
C GLY A 10 -1.65 -12.22 -30.64
N ASN A 11 -2.12 -13.38 -30.16
CA ASN A 11 -3.50 -13.55 -29.70
C ASN A 11 -3.69 -13.00 -28.28
N MET A 12 -2.70 -13.12 -27.40
CA MET A 12 -2.80 -12.60 -26.03
C MET A 12 -2.86 -11.07 -25.98
N LYS A 13 -2.10 -10.38 -26.85
CA LYS A 13 -2.17 -8.91 -26.99
C LYS A 13 -3.55 -8.44 -27.51
N LYS A 14 -4.12 -9.16 -28.47
CA LYS A 14 -5.47 -8.87 -29.00
C LYS A 14 -6.54 -9.09 -27.94
N VAL A 15 -6.42 -10.14 -27.12
CA VAL A 15 -7.34 -10.42 -26.01
C VAL A 15 -7.28 -9.30 -24.96
N LEU A 16 -6.09 -8.84 -24.57
CA LEU A 16 -5.93 -7.72 -23.63
C LEU A 16 -6.52 -6.41 -24.18
N ILE A 17 -6.30 -6.11 -25.45
CA ILE A 17 -6.87 -4.91 -26.10
C ILE A 17 -8.40 -5.01 -26.18
N VAL A 18 -8.95 -6.18 -26.48
CA VAL A 18 -10.40 -6.40 -26.51
C VAL A 18 -11.01 -6.32 -25.10
N MET A 19 -10.35 -6.87 -24.08
CA MET A 19 -10.80 -6.72 -22.68
C MET A 19 -10.74 -5.27 -22.22
N PHE A 20 -9.69 -4.54 -22.58
CA PHE A 20 -9.57 -3.09 -22.32
C PHE A 20 -10.70 -2.33 -23.02
N LEU A 21 -10.92 -2.56 -24.32
CA LEU A 21 -12.00 -1.90 -25.07
C LEU A 21 -13.39 -2.27 -24.54
N MET A 22 -13.62 -3.50 -24.09
CA MET A 22 -14.88 -3.89 -23.45
C MET A 22 -15.09 -3.22 -22.09
N ALA A 23 -14.03 -2.96 -21.33
CA ALA A 23 -14.10 -2.18 -20.09
C ALA A 23 -14.49 -0.72 -20.33
N PHE A 24 -14.14 -0.14 -21.49
CA PHE A 24 -14.52 1.23 -21.86
C PHE A 24 -15.79 1.35 -22.71
N ALA A 25 -16.24 0.26 -23.35
CA ALA A 25 -17.44 0.24 -24.20
C ALA A 25 -18.72 -0.14 -23.43
N ALA A 26 -18.62 -0.54 -22.16
CA ALA A 26 -19.79 -0.77 -21.32
C ALA A 26 -20.49 0.57 -20.99
N PRO A 27 -21.83 0.65 -21.15
CA PRO A 27 -22.57 1.87 -20.91
C PRO A 27 -22.49 2.26 -19.42
N SER A 28 -22.10 3.53 -19.19
CA SER A 28 -22.20 4.30 -17.95
C SER A 28 -21.43 3.78 -16.72
N PHE A 29 -20.09 3.79 -16.76
CA PHE A 29 -19.33 4.09 -15.55
C PHE A 29 -19.57 5.56 -15.16
N ALA A 30 -20.69 5.81 -14.49
CA ALA A 30 -20.97 7.13 -13.94
C ALA A 30 -20.19 7.28 -12.64
N LEU A 31 -19.23 8.18 -12.59
CA LEU A 31 -18.61 8.61 -11.34
C LEU A 31 -19.71 9.29 -10.50
N THR A 32 -20.13 8.64 -9.41
CA THR A 32 -21.21 9.12 -8.54
C THR A 32 -20.72 9.89 -7.33
N GLY A 33 -19.43 9.81 -7.03
CA GLY A 33 -18.85 10.58 -5.95
C GLY A 33 -17.35 10.40 -5.83
N VAL A 34 -16.71 11.39 -5.21
CA VAL A 34 -15.29 11.36 -4.83
C VAL A 34 -15.18 11.67 -3.35
N SER A 35 -14.37 10.90 -2.63
CA SER A 35 -14.02 11.18 -1.25
C SER A 35 -12.51 11.22 -1.11
N PHE A 36 -11.99 12.12 -0.29
CA PHE A 36 -10.58 12.19 0.05
C PHE A 36 -10.42 12.08 1.56
N GLY A 37 -9.30 11.54 2.04
CA GLY A 37 -9.15 11.33 3.46
C GLY A 37 -7.73 11.09 3.90
N ILE A 38 -7.58 11.10 5.22
CA ILE A 38 -6.35 10.79 5.91
C ILE A 38 -6.56 9.50 6.71
N LYS A 39 -5.51 8.72 6.87
CA LYS A 39 -5.51 7.52 7.71
C LYS A 39 -4.22 7.40 8.49
N GLY A 40 -4.33 6.84 9.69
CA GLY A 40 -3.24 6.47 10.56
C GLY A 40 -3.44 5.05 11.05
N GLY A 41 -2.35 4.32 11.27
CA GLY A 41 -2.44 2.89 11.51
C GLY A 41 -1.13 2.24 11.88
N LEU A 42 -1.14 0.92 11.75
CA LEU A 42 0.00 0.05 11.98
C LEU A 42 0.16 -0.88 10.79
N LEU A 43 1.42 -1.15 10.47
CA LEU A 43 1.82 -2.19 9.54
C LEU A 43 2.53 -3.27 10.35
N THR A 44 2.08 -4.52 10.23
CA THR A 44 2.52 -5.64 11.06
C THR A 44 3.04 -6.80 10.22
N ASP A 45 3.82 -7.66 10.87
CA ASP A 45 4.43 -8.86 10.28
C ASP A 45 5.34 -8.52 9.09
N TYR A 46 6.08 -7.42 9.20
CA TYR A 46 7.04 -7.01 8.19
C TYR A 46 8.33 -7.82 8.32
N ASP A 47 8.28 -9.08 7.89
CA ASP A 47 9.46 -9.94 7.81
C ASP A 47 10.08 -9.82 6.41
N GLN A 48 11.34 -9.39 6.34
CA GLN A 48 12.08 -9.27 5.09
C GLN A 48 13.45 -9.93 5.21
N PRO A 49 13.64 -11.13 4.62
CA PRO A 49 14.89 -11.85 4.74
C PRO A 49 16.05 -11.17 3.98
N SER A 50 15.76 -10.39 2.93
CA SER A 50 16.76 -9.66 2.16
C SER A 50 17.25 -8.39 2.85
N PHE A 51 16.59 -7.95 3.92
CA PHE A 51 16.87 -6.72 4.66
C PHE A 51 16.88 -6.94 6.17
N SER A 52 17.40 -8.07 6.65
CA SER A 52 17.51 -8.33 8.09
C SER A 52 18.82 -7.74 8.65
N ALA A 53 18.76 -6.60 9.33
CA ALA A 53 19.86 -6.13 10.16
C ALA A 53 19.86 -6.87 11.53
N PRO A 54 21.02 -7.09 12.17
CA PRO A 54 21.07 -7.69 13.50
C PRO A 54 20.29 -6.84 14.52
N GLY A 55 19.27 -7.43 15.16
CA GLY A 55 18.45 -6.75 16.17
C GLY A 55 17.24 -5.99 15.62
N GLU A 56 16.95 -6.12 14.33
CA GLU A 56 15.79 -5.48 13.69
C GLU A 56 14.49 -6.19 14.08
N ASP A 57 13.67 -5.50 14.89
CA ASP A 57 12.26 -5.85 15.08
C ASP A 57 11.42 -4.97 14.16
N ASN A 58 10.94 -5.51 13.04
CA ASN A 58 9.99 -4.82 12.15
C ASN A 58 8.55 -5.29 12.34
N THR A 59 8.25 -5.94 13.48
CA THR A 59 6.93 -6.55 13.70
C THR A 59 5.80 -5.53 13.69
N ASN A 60 6.07 -4.27 14.03
CA ASN A 60 5.10 -3.17 14.05
C ASN A 60 5.74 -1.87 13.60
N MET A 61 5.27 -1.32 12.48
CA MET A 61 5.64 0.01 11.97
C MET A 61 4.45 0.95 12.07
N ALA A 62 4.69 2.21 12.45
CA ALA A 62 3.66 3.25 12.39
C ALA A 62 3.32 3.53 10.92
N LEU A 63 2.04 3.74 10.61
CA LEU A 63 1.56 4.01 9.26
C LEU A 63 0.75 5.30 9.24
N GLY A 64 1.01 6.15 8.25
CA GLY A 64 0.24 7.36 7.97
C GLY A 64 0.04 7.51 6.48
N GLY A 65 -1.12 8.00 6.04
CA GLY A 65 -1.38 8.08 4.62
C GLY A 65 -2.59 8.91 4.21
N LEU A 66 -2.68 9.10 2.91
CA LEU A 66 -3.79 9.75 2.22
C LEU A 66 -4.54 8.71 1.39
N THR A 67 -5.84 8.92 1.25
CA THR A 67 -6.69 8.06 0.43
C THR A 67 -7.66 8.89 -0.39
N VAL A 68 -7.96 8.43 -1.60
CA VAL A 68 -8.99 8.95 -2.48
C VAL A 68 -9.86 7.79 -2.94
N LYS A 69 -11.17 7.90 -2.70
CA LYS A 69 -12.17 6.91 -3.05
C LYS A 69 -13.09 7.46 -4.13
N PHE A 70 -13.11 6.80 -5.27
CA PHE A 70 -14.02 7.06 -6.38
C PHE A 70 -15.18 6.06 -6.30
N THR A 71 -16.41 6.57 -6.28
CA THR A 71 -17.62 5.75 -6.29
C THR A 71 -18.16 5.74 -7.70
N SER A 72 -18.45 4.55 -8.25
CA SER A 72 -18.99 4.44 -9.61
C SER A 72 -20.18 3.49 -9.69
N LEU A 73 -21.07 3.72 -10.65
CA LEU A 73 -22.09 2.76 -11.06
C LEU A 73 -21.59 1.96 -12.27
N PRO A 74 -21.79 0.63 -12.34
CA PRO A 74 -22.35 -0.22 -11.29
C PRO A 74 -21.30 -0.71 -10.27
N MET A 75 -21.61 -0.48 -8.98
CA MET A 75 -21.16 -1.17 -7.75
C MET A 75 -19.67 -1.41 -7.48
N VAL A 76 -18.74 -0.84 -8.23
CA VAL A 76 -17.31 -0.92 -7.90
C VAL A 76 -16.78 0.45 -7.54
N ASN A 77 -16.20 0.54 -6.35
CA ASN A 77 -15.47 1.71 -5.90
C ASN A 77 -13.98 1.49 -6.16
N VAL A 78 -13.29 2.55 -6.55
CA VAL A 78 -11.84 2.54 -6.70
C VAL A 78 -11.23 3.33 -5.55
N ILE A 79 -10.32 2.70 -4.80
CA ILE A 79 -9.56 3.35 -3.73
C ILE A 79 -8.11 3.49 -4.20
N VAL A 80 -7.63 4.72 -4.26
CA VAL A 80 -6.22 5.05 -4.47
C VAL A 80 -5.65 5.53 -3.14
N SER A 81 -4.50 5.02 -2.71
CA SER A 81 -3.87 5.46 -1.46
C SER A 81 -2.37 5.64 -1.62
N GLY A 82 -1.84 6.66 -0.93
CA GLY A 82 -0.41 6.84 -0.68
C GLY A 82 -0.18 6.73 0.82
N GLU A 83 0.63 5.78 1.25
CA GLU A 83 0.89 5.48 2.67
C GLU A 83 2.39 5.47 2.92
N TYR A 84 2.82 6.03 4.04
CA TYR A 84 4.19 5.98 4.53
C TYR A 84 4.18 5.22 5.85
N ALA A 85 4.86 4.08 5.87
CA ALA A 85 5.12 3.32 7.08
C ALA A 85 6.56 3.56 7.53
N TRP A 86 6.79 3.69 8.83
CA TRP A 86 8.12 3.87 9.39
C TRP A 86 8.27 3.26 10.77
N LYS A 87 9.50 2.88 11.10
CA LYS A 87 9.93 2.53 12.46
C LYS A 87 11.37 3.00 12.64
N THR A 88 11.67 3.51 13.83
CA THR A 88 13.03 3.86 14.24
C THR A 88 13.43 2.96 15.39
N ASN A 89 14.53 2.24 15.21
CA ASN A 89 15.16 1.40 16.21
C ASN A 89 16.48 2.05 16.61
N SER A 90 16.61 2.40 17.89
CA SER A 90 17.83 3.02 18.42
C SER A 90 18.68 1.98 19.14
N PHE A 91 19.96 1.92 18.83
CA PHE A 91 20.94 1.06 19.50
C PHE A 91 21.97 1.92 20.21
N THR A 92 22.28 1.59 21.46
CA THR A 92 23.37 2.24 22.20
C THR A 92 24.64 1.42 22.06
N SER A 93 25.71 2.05 21.55
CA SER A 93 27.04 1.47 21.43
C SER A 93 28.06 2.50 21.92
N TYR A 94 28.94 2.10 22.85
CA TYR A 94 29.97 2.99 23.43
C TYR A 94 29.43 4.35 23.95
N ASP A 95 28.31 4.34 24.68
CA ASP A 95 27.59 5.52 25.19
C ASP A 95 27.03 6.47 24.12
N GLU A 96 26.96 6.02 22.87
CA GLU A 96 26.42 6.78 21.75
C GLU A 96 25.24 6.04 21.10
N THR A 97 24.30 6.80 20.56
CA THR A 97 23.07 6.28 19.95
C THR A 97 23.22 6.23 18.43
N ILE A 98 22.93 5.07 17.86
CA ILE A 98 22.80 4.84 16.42
C ILE A 98 21.33 4.59 16.13
N ASP A 99 20.75 5.34 15.20
CA ASP A 99 19.35 5.20 14.81
C ASP A 99 19.25 4.48 13.47
N LEU A 100 18.58 3.33 13.46
CA LEU A 100 18.19 2.61 12.25
C LEU A 100 16.71 2.90 11.98
N LYS A 101 16.42 3.57 10.87
CA LYS A 101 15.06 3.89 10.46
C LYS A 101 14.66 3.06 9.25
N THR A 102 13.74 2.13 9.44
CA THR A 102 13.12 1.35 8.35
C THR A 102 11.87 2.08 7.86
N HIS A 103 11.69 2.17 6.56
CA HIS A 103 10.53 2.85 5.96
C HIS A 103 9.99 2.15 4.71
N ASP A 104 8.69 2.30 4.47
CA ASP A 104 8.02 1.82 3.27
C ASP A 104 7.04 2.90 2.77
N LEU A 105 7.26 3.39 1.55
CA LEU A 105 6.31 4.25 0.86
C LEU A 105 5.48 3.42 -0.13
N LEU A 106 4.20 3.27 0.18
CA LEU A 106 3.24 2.46 -0.55
C LEU A 106 2.30 3.33 -1.39
N PHE A 107 2.22 3.04 -2.69
CA PHE A 107 1.18 3.56 -3.58
C PHE A 107 0.28 2.41 -4.04
N SER A 108 -1.02 2.49 -3.77
CA SER A 108 -1.97 1.42 -4.05
C SER A 108 -3.17 1.89 -4.83
N ALA A 109 -3.69 0.99 -5.67
CA ALA A 109 -4.97 1.13 -6.37
C ALA A 109 -5.78 -0.15 -6.17
N SER A 110 -7.00 0.00 -5.66
CA SER A 110 -7.85 -1.13 -5.26
C SER A 110 -9.25 -0.99 -5.84
N ALA A 111 -9.82 -2.09 -6.31
CA ALA A 111 -11.24 -2.18 -6.63
C ALA A 111 -11.95 -2.84 -5.46
N VAL A 112 -12.99 -2.19 -4.92
CA VAL A 112 -13.75 -2.68 -3.77
C VAL A 112 -15.25 -2.68 -4.05
N TYR A 113 -15.93 -3.69 -3.54
CA TYR A 113 -17.37 -3.82 -3.57
C TYR A 113 -17.96 -3.34 -2.24
N PRO A 114 -18.77 -2.27 -2.22
CA PRO A 114 -19.45 -1.80 -1.02
C PRO A 114 -20.72 -2.63 -0.75
N PHE A 115 -20.93 -3.02 0.50
CA PHE A 115 -22.17 -3.59 1.00
C PHE A 115 -22.96 -2.47 1.68
N GLU A 116 -24.07 -2.04 1.09
CA GLU A 116 -24.88 -0.95 1.63
C GLU A 116 -25.70 -1.44 2.85
N LEU A 117 -25.33 -0.98 4.05
CA LEU A 117 -26.12 -1.13 5.26
C LEU A 117 -26.56 0.26 5.76
N PRO A 118 -27.67 0.36 6.53
CA PRO A 118 -28.27 1.66 6.87
C PRO A 118 -27.38 2.64 7.65
N PHE A 119 -26.40 2.14 8.40
CA PHE A 119 -25.53 2.92 9.29
C PHE A 119 -24.04 2.72 8.98
N ALA A 120 -23.74 1.94 7.96
CA ALA A 120 -22.49 1.24 7.82
C ALA A 120 -22.28 0.80 6.37
N THR A 121 -21.07 0.93 5.86
CA THR A 121 -20.74 0.41 4.52
C THR A 121 -19.50 -0.44 4.61
N PRO A 122 -19.63 -1.73 5.00
CA PRO A 122 -18.55 -2.69 4.82
C PRO A 122 -18.17 -2.76 3.35
N TYR A 123 -16.90 -3.01 3.08
CA TYR A 123 -16.41 -3.24 1.72
C TYR A 123 -15.32 -4.31 1.72
N LEU A 124 -15.25 -5.03 0.61
CA LEU A 124 -14.23 -6.04 0.35
C LEU A 124 -13.69 -5.86 -1.06
N GLY A 125 -12.41 -6.09 -1.26
CA GLY A 125 -11.83 -6.04 -2.59
C GLY A 125 -10.38 -6.48 -2.62
N GLY A 126 -9.71 -6.07 -3.69
CA GLY A 126 -8.29 -6.31 -3.87
C GLY A 126 -7.70 -5.30 -4.84
N GLY A 127 -6.37 -5.28 -4.90
CA GLY A 127 -5.67 -4.30 -5.70
C GLY A 127 -4.22 -4.67 -5.94
N LEU A 128 -3.53 -3.69 -6.51
CA LEU A 128 -2.09 -3.70 -6.72
C LEU A 128 -1.48 -2.55 -5.92
N ALA A 129 -0.26 -2.78 -5.46
CA ALA A 129 0.52 -1.79 -4.74
C ALA A 129 1.96 -1.78 -5.25
N THR A 130 2.57 -0.60 -5.24
CA THR A 130 4.00 -0.42 -5.40
C THR A 130 4.55 0.02 -4.05
N HIS A 131 5.58 -0.64 -3.59
CA HIS A 131 6.28 -0.39 -2.34
C HIS A 131 7.66 0.16 -2.65
N SER A 132 8.06 1.21 -1.96
CA SER A 132 9.40 1.78 -2.02
C SER A 132 10.00 1.64 -0.63
N ILE A 133 10.73 0.55 -0.47
CA ILE A 133 11.15 0.00 0.82
C ILE A 133 12.61 0.39 1.01
N GLY A 134 12.95 0.91 2.18
CA GLY A 134 14.31 1.34 2.46
C GLY A 134 14.63 1.40 3.93
N PHE A 135 15.90 1.62 4.22
CA PHE A 135 16.37 1.95 5.55
C PHE A 135 17.38 3.09 5.49
N ASP A 136 17.34 3.93 6.51
CA ASP A 136 18.29 4.99 6.77
C ASP A 136 19.06 4.62 8.05
N LEU A 137 20.39 4.71 7.99
CA LEU A 137 21.26 4.53 9.16
C LEU A 137 21.90 5.87 9.52
N ASP A 138 21.49 6.41 10.68
CA ASP A 138 21.98 7.68 11.21
C ASP A 138 23.02 7.41 12.31
N TYR A 139 24.27 7.79 12.03
CA TYR A 139 25.38 7.68 12.97
C TYR A 139 25.44 8.88 13.94
N PRO A 140 25.97 8.68 15.16
CA PRO A 140 26.20 9.78 16.09
C PRO A 140 27.18 10.81 15.51
N ALA A 141 26.97 12.08 15.84
CA ALA A 141 27.75 13.20 15.29
C ALA A 141 29.26 13.11 15.59
N SER A 142 29.65 12.40 16.65
CA SER A 142 31.05 12.10 16.99
C SER A 142 31.72 11.18 15.98
N TRP A 143 30.97 10.27 15.33
CA TRP A 143 31.47 9.37 14.29
C TRP A 143 31.46 10.04 12.92
N ALA A 144 30.50 10.93 12.67
CA ALA A 144 30.41 11.73 11.44
C ALA A 144 31.59 12.70 11.23
N LEU A 145 32.39 12.96 12.27
CA LEU A 145 33.63 13.76 12.19
C LEU A 145 34.86 12.95 11.77
N ALA A 146 34.77 11.61 11.81
CA ALA A 146 35.67 10.76 11.07
C ALA A 146 35.10 10.65 9.65
N ASP A 147 35.91 10.99 8.64
CA ASP A 147 35.59 11.10 7.20
C ASP A 147 35.06 9.79 6.54
N GLU A 148 34.56 8.84 7.33
CA GLU A 148 34.13 7.50 6.92
C GLU A 148 32.69 7.16 7.33
N ALA A 149 31.99 7.99 8.11
CA ALA A 149 30.61 7.73 8.52
C ALA A 149 29.60 8.57 7.70
N GLU A 150 29.39 8.19 6.44
CA GLU A 150 28.28 8.72 5.64
C GLU A 150 26.97 8.03 6.04
N ALA A 151 25.88 8.81 6.12
CA ALA A 151 24.54 8.26 6.29
C ALA A 151 24.25 7.28 5.14
N PHE A 152 24.01 6.01 5.49
CA PHE A 152 23.73 4.99 4.50
C PHE A 152 22.22 4.89 4.31
N SER A 153 21.76 5.10 3.08
CA SER A 153 20.35 4.92 2.70
C SER A 153 20.28 4.00 1.49
N THR A 154 19.41 3.01 1.56
CA THR A 154 19.08 2.13 0.43
C THR A 154 17.58 2.12 0.23
N THR A 155 17.15 2.02 -1.03
CA THR A 155 15.73 1.94 -1.37
C THR A 155 15.54 1.02 -2.56
N GLU A 156 14.60 0.09 -2.42
CA GLU A 156 14.18 -0.82 -3.47
C GLU A 156 12.69 -0.66 -3.77
N THR A 157 12.36 -0.56 -5.05
CA THR A 157 10.97 -0.60 -5.50
C THR A 157 10.53 -2.04 -5.75
N ARG A 158 9.38 -2.40 -5.17
CA ARG A 158 8.76 -3.72 -5.30
C ARG A 158 7.29 -3.55 -5.66
N MET A 159 6.73 -4.54 -6.35
CA MET A 159 5.30 -4.57 -6.65
C MET A 159 4.66 -5.67 -5.82
N GLY A 160 3.40 -5.46 -5.48
CA GLY A 160 2.61 -6.40 -4.73
C GLY A 160 1.14 -6.35 -5.15
N TYR A 161 0.41 -7.33 -4.65
CA TYR A 161 -1.04 -7.35 -4.69
C TYR A 161 -1.57 -7.46 -3.26
N HIS A 162 -2.80 -7.03 -3.05
CA HIS A 162 -3.39 -7.06 -1.73
C HIS A 162 -4.86 -7.39 -1.77
N LEU A 163 -5.34 -7.96 -0.66
CA LEU A 163 -6.75 -8.03 -0.33
C LEU A 163 -7.05 -6.94 0.69
N ILE A 164 -8.21 -6.31 0.54
CA ILE A 164 -8.63 -5.20 1.38
C ILE A 164 -10.04 -5.47 1.89
N ALA A 165 -10.22 -5.32 3.20
CA ALA A 165 -11.51 -5.30 3.84
C ALA A 165 -11.61 -4.03 4.68
N GLY A 166 -12.78 -3.40 4.71
CA GLY A 166 -12.95 -2.20 5.50
C GLY A 166 -14.40 -1.85 5.74
N PHE A 167 -14.60 -0.73 6.41
CA PHE A 167 -15.90 -0.29 6.87
C PHE A 167 -15.94 1.23 6.95
N ASP A 168 -16.95 1.82 6.32
CA ASP A 168 -17.24 3.26 6.43
C ASP A 168 -18.46 3.49 7.32
N VAL A 169 -18.38 4.45 8.25
CA VAL A 169 -19.51 4.94 9.05
C VAL A 169 -19.76 6.39 8.72
N GLY A 170 -20.91 6.68 8.11
CA GLY A 170 -21.33 8.05 7.84
C GLY A 170 -21.79 8.77 9.10
N LEU A 171 -21.35 10.02 9.28
CA LEU A 171 -21.90 10.91 10.30
C LEU A 171 -23.13 11.63 9.72
N PRO A 172 -24.33 11.56 10.33
CA PRO A 172 -25.59 12.03 9.72
C PRO A 172 -25.63 13.51 9.31
N THR A 173 -24.77 14.33 9.89
CA THR A 173 -24.82 15.81 9.78
C THR A 173 -23.57 16.42 9.18
N LEU A 174 -22.55 15.62 8.87
CA LEU A 174 -21.27 16.09 8.36
C LEU A 174 -20.92 15.36 7.07
N PRO A 175 -20.22 16.01 6.11
CA PRO A 175 -19.68 15.34 4.93
C PRO A 175 -18.45 14.48 5.28
N LEU A 176 -18.50 13.81 6.43
CA LEU A 176 -17.43 13.07 7.08
C LEU A 176 -17.88 11.62 7.30
N LYS A 177 -17.01 10.69 6.95
CA LYS A 177 -17.15 9.27 7.28
C LYS A 177 -15.94 8.82 8.08
N LEU A 178 -16.19 8.06 9.14
CA LEU A 178 -15.13 7.31 9.80
C LEU A 178 -14.82 6.08 8.93
N ASN A 179 -13.55 5.79 8.74
CA ASN A 179 -13.10 4.65 7.96
C ASN A 179 -12.21 3.75 8.81
N ALA A 180 -12.41 2.44 8.69
CA ALA A 180 -11.50 1.43 9.21
C ALA A 180 -11.16 0.46 8.07
N GLU A 181 -9.88 0.15 7.92
CA GLU A 181 -9.36 -0.61 6.79
C GLU A 181 -8.32 -1.62 7.27
N TYR A 182 -8.41 -2.83 6.74
CA TYR A 182 -7.45 -3.91 6.93
C TYR A 182 -6.98 -4.41 5.57
N ARG A 183 -5.66 -4.54 5.39
CA ARG A 183 -5.06 -5.05 4.16
C ARG A 183 -4.15 -6.23 4.46
N LEU A 184 -4.27 -7.25 3.62
CA LEU A 184 -3.32 -8.35 3.50
C LEU A 184 -2.51 -8.09 2.23
N ASN A 185 -1.22 -7.77 2.37
CA ASN A 185 -0.34 -7.45 1.25
C ASN A 185 0.61 -8.62 0.98
N TRP A 186 0.81 -8.91 -0.30
CA TRP A 186 1.81 -9.84 -0.79
C TRP A 186 2.76 -9.07 -1.69
N ILE A 187 4.01 -8.92 -1.25
CA ILE A 187 5.04 -8.17 -1.94
C ILE A 187 5.98 -9.16 -2.62
N ASP A 188 6.19 -8.98 -3.93
CA ASP A 188 7.08 -9.83 -4.71
C ASP A 188 8.54 -9.44 -4.43
N MET A 189 9.28 -10.32 -3.75
CA MET A 189 10.72 -10.15 -3.47
C MET A 189 11.55 -11.14 -4.29
N PRO A 190 12.86 -10.90 -4.46
CA PRO A 190 13.71 -11.76 -5.30
C PRO A 190 13.72 -13.25 -4.91
N GLU A 191 13.56 -13.57 -3.62
CA GLU A 191 13.67 -14.94 -3.10
C GLU A 191 12.34 -15.51 -2.57
N GLU A 192 11.44 -14.66 -2.07
CA GLU A 192 10.15 -15.08 -1.52
C GLU A 192 9.07 -14.01 -1.62
N THR A 193 7.82 -14.36 -1.29
CA THR A 193 6.74 -13.38 -1.20
C THR A 193 6.58 -12.94 0.25
N ALA A 194 6.93 -11.69 0.54
CA ALA A 194 6.72 -11.12 1.86
C ALA A 194 5.23 -10.87 2.10
N LYS A 195 4.72 -11.30 3.25
CA LYS A 195 3.32 -11.14 3.65
C LYS A 195 3.22 -10.10 4.74
N VAL A 196 2.57 -8.98 4.44
CA VAL A 196 2.52 -7.82 5.31
C VAL A 196 1.09 -7.43 5.57
N ASN A 197 0.74 -7.26 6.83
CA ASN A 197 -0.60 -6.84 7.21
C ASN A 197 -0.61 -5.35 7.52
N SER A 198 -1.69 -4.65 7.18
CA SER A 198 -1.88 -3.29 7.67
C SER A 198 -3.28 -3.08 8.20
N PHE A 199 -3.36 -2.31 9.27
CA PHE A 199 -4.61 -1.85 9.87
C PHE A 199 -4.57 -0.33 9.97
N ALA A 200 -5.59 0.34 9.45
CA ALA A 200 -5.68 1.78 9.43
C ALA A 200 -7.07 2.27 9.86
N LEU A 201 -7.08 3.38 10.58
CA LEU A 201 -8.28 4.15 10.89
C LEU A 201 -8.14 5.53 10.27
N GLY A 202 -9.25 6.08 9.76
CA GLY A 202 -9.20 7.32 9.01
C GLY A 202 -10.49 8.12 9.01
N LEU A 203 -10.39 9.29 8.40
CA LEU A 203 -11.49 10.20 8.12
C LEU A 203 -11.58 10.41 6.62
N LEU A 204 -12.76 10.19 6.05
CA LEU A 204 -13.07 10.45 4.66
C LEU A 204 -14.01 11.66 4.56
N PHE A 205 -13.62 12.65 3.79
CA PHE A 205 -14.44 13.78 3.40
C PHE A 205 -15.09 13.49 2.04
N SER A 206 -16.41 13.44 2.00
CA SER A 206 -17.16 13.24 0.75
C SER A 206 -17.39 14.59 0.07
N LEU A 207 -17.01 14.70 -1.20
CA LEU A 207 -17.37 15.85 -2.01
C LEU A 207 -18.83 15.70 -2.49
N PRO A 208 -19.62 16.80 -2.48
CA PRO A 208 -20.97 16.82 -3.03
C PRO A 208 -20.99 16.65 -4.56
#